data_AF-A0A7C3QPZ0-F1
#
_entry.id   AF-A0A7C3QPZ0-F1
#
_cell.length_a   1.000
_cell.length_b   1.000
_cell.length_c   1.000
_cell.angle_alpha   90.00
_cell.angle_beta   90.00
_cell.angle_gamma   90.00
#
_symmetry.space_group_name_H-M   'P 1'
#
loop_
_entity.id
_entity.type
_entity.pdbx_description
1 polymer ?
#
loop_
_entity_poly.entity_id
_entity_poly.type
_entity_poly.pdbx_seq_one_letter_code
_entity_poly.pdbx_strand_id
1 'polypeptide(L)'
;MASKFLLPSLRTDTMHNQESEWQNELRNRIDSYEKLVSFFPDIARRKDSKKIQAAIEKTKDNFRFAVTPYYLSLADPTNEKCPILKQILPGGEELNNPYQYEGDPFLEERYMPVQGLTKRHEKRVLLYSSGTCAVYC
;
A
#
# COMPACT_ATOMS: atom_id res chain seq x y z
N MET A 1 24.66 -14.48 -2.17
CA MET A 1 24.33 -13.97 -3.52
C MET A 1 23.37 -12.82 -3.35
N ALA A 2 23.88 -11.59 -3.35
CA ALA A 2 23.05 -10.38 -3.21
C ALA A 2 22.34 -10.14 -4.56
N SER A 3 21.01 -10.23 -4.55
CA SER A 3 20.20 -9.87 -5.71
C SER A 3 20.37 -8.37 -5.96
N LYS A 4 20.90 -8.03 -7.13
CA LYS A 4 21.01 -6.67 -7.65
C LYS A 4 19.60 -6.13 -7.94
N PHE A 5 18.89 -5.66 -6.92
CA PHE A 5 17.92 -4.59 -7.14
C PHE A 5 18.69 -3.27 -7.09
N LEU A 6 19.34 -2.97 -8.22
CA LEU A 6 19.90 -1.64 -8.45
C LEU A 6 18.72 -0.67 -8.47
N LEU A 7 18.69 0.26 -7.52
CA LEU A 7 17.80 1.42 -7.56
C LEU A 7 17.95 2.06 -8.95
N PRO A 8 16.87 2.21 -9.73
CA PRO A 8 16.96 2.85 -11.03
C PRO A 8 17.53 4.25 -10.81
N SER A 9 18.67 4.53 -11.45
CA SER A 9 19.16 5.90 -11.52
C SER A 9 18.04 6.75 -12.08
N LEU A 10 17.62 7.81 -11.37
CA LEU A 10 16.63 8.78 -11.82
C LEU A 10 17.07 9.36 -13.18
N ARG A 11 16.72 8.69 -14.28
CA ARG A 11 17.06 9.11 -15.63
C ARG A 11 15.94 9.99 -16.13
N THR A 12 16.28 11.26 -16.32
CA THR A 12 15.51 12.16 -17.17
C THR A 12 15.69 11.76 -18.64
N ASP A 13 14.57 11.78 -19.35
CA ASP A 13 14.41 11.73 -20.81
C ASP A 13 14.69 10.42 -21.55
N THR A 14 13.61 9.80 -22.04
CA THR A 14 13.46 9.48 -23.48
C THR A 14 11.98 9.35 -23.86
N MET A 15 11.53 10.17 -24.81
CA MET A 15 10.29 9.94 -25.56
C MET A 15 10.49 8.77 -26.53
N HIS A 16 9.88 7.59 -26.27
CA HIS A 16 9.36 6.63 -27.26
C HIS A 16 8.92 5.32 -26.58
N ASN A 17 7.60 5.06 -26.58
CA ASN A 17 6.90 3.77 -26.48
C ASN A 17 7.40 2.67 -25.51
N GLN A 18 8.22 2.99 -24.52
CA GLN A 18 8.52 2.13 -23.38
C GLN A 18 7.68 2.59 -22.21
N GLU A 19 7.04 1.64 -21.56
CA GLU A 19 6.29 1.91 -20.36
C GLU A 19 7.22 2.50 -19.30
N SER A 20 6.81 3.64 -18.75
CA SER A 20 7.63 4.36 -17.78
C SER A 20 7.81 3.54 -16.50
N GLU A 21 8.96 3.69 -15.84
CA GLU A 21 9.34 2.89 -14.68
C GLU A 21 8.26 2.86 -13.58
N TRP A 22 7.59 3.99 -13.34
CA TRP A 22 6.52 4.08 -12.34
C TRP A 22 5.24 3.31 -12.74
N GLN A 23 4.92 3.23 -14.03
CA GLN A 23 3.78 2.43 -14.50
C GLN A 23 4.06 0.94 -14.30
N ASN A 24 5.30 0.52 -14.54
CA ASN A 24 5.75 -0.84 -14.25
C ASN A 24 5.70 -1.16 -12.75
N GLU A 25 6.10 -0.23 -11.88
CA GLU A 25 5.96 -0.37 -10.42
C GLU A 25 4.50 -0.54 -9.98
N LEU A 26 3.58 0.23 -10.56
CA LEU A 26 2.15 0.12 -10.25
C LEU A 26 1.54 -1.20 -10.72
N ARG A 27 1.98 -1.71 -11.88
CA ARG A 27 1.50 -2.99 -12.43
C ARG A 27 1.97 -4.17 -11.59
N ASN A 28 3.22 -4.14 -11.14
CA ASN A 28 3.86 -5.25 -10.42
C ASN A 28 3.73 -5.14 -8.90
N ARG A 29 2.71 -4.43 -8.40
CA ARG A 29 2.46 -4.33 -6.96
C ARG A 29 2.27 -5.71 -6.34
N ILE A 30 2.81 -5.83 -5.13
CA ILE A 30 2.65 -6.96 -4.24
C ILE A 30 1.35 -6.74 -3.48
N ASP A 31 0.37 -7.60 -3.71
CA ASP A 31 -1.00 -7.52 -3.18
C ASP A 31 -1.47 -8.85 -2.53
N SER A 32 -0.57 -9.83 -2.42
CA SER A 32 -0.84 -11.13 -1.81
C SER A 32 0.36 -11.62 -1.00
N TYR A 33 0.10 -12.55 -0.08
CA TYR A 33 1.15 -13.18 0.70
C TYR A 33 2.13 -13.96 -0.20
N GLU A 34 1.65 -14.63 -1.23
CA GLU A 34 2.44 -15.42 -2.17
C GLU A 34 3.42 -14.52 -2.94
N LYS A 35 2.95 -13.37 -3.44
CA LYS A 35 3.83 -12.38 -4.07
C LYS A 35 4.83 -11.80 -3.07
N LEU A 36 4.40 -11.53 -1.84
CA LEU A 36 5.26 -11.01 -0.77
C LEU A 36 6.43 -11.96 -0.47
N VAL A 37 6.16 -13.25 -0.25
CA VAL A 37 7.22 -14.23 0.02
C VAL A 37 8.05 -14.59 -1.20
N SER A 38 7.50 -14.46 -2.41
CA SER A 38 8.28 -14.58 -3.65
C SER A 38 9.29 -13.44 -3.77
N PHE A 39 8.94 -12.23 -3.32
CA PHE A 39 9.84 -11.08 -3.34
C PHE A 39 10.82 -11.11 -2.16
N PHE A 40 10.35 -11.48 -0.97
CA PHE A 40 11.13 -11.65 0.26
C PHE A 40 10.98 -13.04 0.86
N PRO A 41 11.79 -14.02 0.42
CA PRO A 41 11.77 -15.38 0.98
C PRO A 41 12.08 -15.43 2.48
N ASP A 42 12.78 -14.43 3.03
CA ASP A 42 13.07 -14.34 4.45
C ASP A 42 11.80 -14.11 5.29
N ILE A 43 10.75 -13.49 4.73
CA ILE A 43 9.47 -13.34 5.42
C ILE A 43 8.89 -14.72 5.75
N ALA A 44 8.94 -15.67 4.80
CA ALA A 44 8.47 -17.03 5.01
C ALA A 44 9.17 -17.77 6.16
N ARG A 45 10.38 -17.34 6.54
CA ARG A 45 11.20 -17.93 7.61
C ARG A 45 10.97 -17.27 8.97
N ARG A 46 10.28 -16.13 9.03
CA ARG A 46 10.01 -15.42 10.29
C ARG A 46 9.02 -16.18 11.16
N LYS A 47 9.10 -15.95 12.47
CA LYS A 47 8.19 -16.57 13.45
C LYS A 47 6.74 -16.09 13.27
N ASP A 48 6.57 -14.86 12.81
CA ASP A 48 5.27 -14.23 12.57
C ASP A 48 4.72 -14.42 11.15
N SER A 49 5.39 -15.17 10.26
CA SER A 49 4.97 -15.33 8.85
C SER A 49 3.53 -15.84 8.70
N LYS A 50 3.13 -16.82 9.53
CA LYS A 50 1.75 -17.32 9.54
C LYS A 50 0.74 -16.26 10.00
N LYS A 51 1.15 -15.35 10.89
CA LYS A 51 0.31 -14.24 11.34
C LYS A 51 0.14 -13.22 10.21
N ILE A 52 1.22 -12.90 9.50
CA ILE A 52 1.18 -12.01 8.32
C ILE A 52 0.23 -12.57 7.26
N GLN A 53 0.37 -13.85 6.90
CA GLN A 53 -0.52 -14.51 5.94
C GLN A 53 -1.98 -14.44 6.37
N ALA A 54 -2.26 -14.80 7.63
CA ALA A 54 -3.61 -14.76 8.17
C ALA A 54 -4.20 -13.34 8.22
N ALA A 55 -3.38 -12.33 8.49
CA ALA A 55 -3.82 -10.94 8.52
C ALA A 55 -4.16 -10.42 7.12
N ILE A 56 -3.32 -10.67 6.12
CA ILE A 56 -3.61 -10.33 4.72
C ILE A 56 -4.93 -10.98 4.27
N GLU A 57 -5.13 -12.27 4.57
CA GLU A 57 -6.35 -12.98 4.16
C GLU A 57 -7.60 -12.47 4.89
N LYS A 58 -7.52 -12.17 6.18
CA LYS A 58 -8.67 -11.71 6.98
C LYS A 58 -9.08 -10.27 6.67
N THR A 59 -8.17 -9.44 6.20
CA THR A 59 -8.41 -8.00 6.01
C THR A 59 -8.87 -7.65 4.59
N LYS A 60 -8.76 -8.60 3.64
CA LYS A 60 -9.09 -8.39 2.22
C LYS A 60 -10.51 -7.87 1.96
N ASP A 61 -11.46 -8.20 2.84
CA ASP A 61 -12.87 -7.81 2.70
C ASP A 61 -13.14 -6.41 3.30
N ASN A 62 -12.19 -5.87 4.08
CA ASN A 62 -12.29 -4.57 4.74
C ASN A 62 -11.49 -3.50 3.99
N PHE A 63 -10.26 -3.82 3.56
CA PHE A 63 -9.38 -2.88 2.87
C PHE A 63 -8.41 -3.58 1.93
N ARG A 64 -7.82 -2.79 1.03
CA ARG A 64 -6.88 -3.29 0.01
C ARG A 64 -5.46 -3.28 0.56
N PHE A 65 -4.75 -4.37 0.33
CA PHE A 65 -3.30 -4.46 0.49
C PHE A 65 -2.63 -4.35 -0.89
N ALA A 66 -1.69 -3.41 -1.03
CA ALA A 66 -0.81 -3.34 -2.19
C ALA A 66 0.41 -2.47 -1.89
N VAL A 67 1.59 -2.89 -2.33
CA VAL A 67 2.83 -2.12 -2.22
C VAL A 67 3.66 -2.27 -3.50
N THR A 68 4.34 -1.21 -3.94
CA THR A 68 5.24 -1.29 -5.09
C THR A 68 6.51 -2.07 -4.75
N PRO A 69 7.12 -2.79 -5.71
CA PRO A 69 8.43 -3.43 -5.54
C PRO A 69 9.50 -2.49 -4.96
N TYR A 70 9.57 -1.25 -5.45
CA TYR A 70 10.47 -0.23 -4.94
C TYR A 70 10.27 0.05 -3.45
N TYR A 71 9.04 0.36 -3.02
CA TYR A 71 8.79 0.73 -1.63
C TYR A 71 9.03 -0.47 -0.69
N LEU A 72 8.65 -1.67 -1.14
CA LEU A 72 8.93 -2.91 -0.41
C LEU A 72 10.43 -3.17 -0.29
N SER A 73 11.25 -2.86 -1.31
CA SER A 73 12.70 -3.05 -1.30
C SER A 73 13.44 -2.23 -0.23
N LEU A 74 12.82 -1.16 0.28
CA LEU A 74 13.38 -0.34 1.36
C LEU A 74 13.24 -1.01 2.73
N ALA A 75 12.39 -2.03 2.85
CA ALA A 75 12.14 -2.73 4.10
C ALA A 75 13.27 -3.71 4.47
N ASP A 76 13.45 -3.93 5.77
CA ASP A 76 14.25 -5.03 6.30
C ASP A 76 13.33 -6.24 6.55
N PRO A 77 13.39 -7.29 5.71
CA PRO A 77 12.51 -8.44 5.84
C PRO A 77 12.82 -9.29 7.08
N THR A 78 14.04 -9.20 7.62
CA THR A 78 14.47 -10.00 8.77
C THR A 78 14.05 -9.41 10.12
N ASN A 79 13.70 -8.13 10.13
CA ASN A 79 13.30 -7.41 11.34
C ASN A 79 11.77 -7.41 11.51
N GLU A 80 11.29 -8.12 12.53
CA GLU A 80 9.87 -8.16 12.89
C GLU A 80 9.29 -6.78 13.24
N LYS A 81 10.13 -5.82 13.63
CA LYS A 81 9.75 -4.44 13.97
C LYS A 81 10.09 -3.43 12.86
N CYS A 82 10.37 -3.90 11.64
CA CYS A 82 10.69 -3.00 10.52
C CYS A 82 9.59 -1.94 10.34
N PRO A 83 9.93 -0.63 10.40
CA PRO A 83 8.94 0.43 10.33
C PRO A 83 8.25 0.54 8.98
N ILE A 84 8.90 0.12 7.90
CA ILE A 84 8.30 0.09 6.55
C ILE A 84 7.29 -1.05 6.45
N LEU A 85 7.64 -2.25 6.94
CA LEU A 85 6.68 -3.37 6.95
C LEU A 85 5.44 -3.07 7.79
N LYS A 86 5.58 -2.35 8.90
CA LYS A 86 4.44 -1.92 9.73
C LYS A 86 3.49 -0.94 9.05
N GLN A 87 3.94 -0.23 8.01
CA GLN A 87 3.10 0.70 7.25
C GLN A 87 2.43 0.05 6.04
N ILE A 88 2.75 -1.20 5.71
CA ILE A 88 2.26 -1.83 4.48
C ILE A 88 1.61 -3.18 4.72
N LEU A 89 2.05 -3.93 5.74
CA LEU A 89 1.49 -5.25 6.04
C LEU A 89 0.25 -5.07 6.92
N PRO A 90 -0.91 -5.61 6.50
CA PRO A 90 -2.10 -5.60 7.33
C PRO A 90 -1.85 -6.27 8.69
N GLY A 91 -2.34 -5.62 9.74
CA GLY A 91 -2.41 -6.14 11.10
C GLY A 91 -3.79 -6.71 11.41
N GLY A 92 -3.83 -7.83 12.15
CA GLY A 92 -5.12 -8.40 12.61
C GLY A 92 -5.86 -7.50 13.61
N GLU A 93 -5.11 -6.63 14.30
CA GLU A 93 -5.61 -5.60 15.20
C GLU A 93 -6.40 -4.51 14.49
N GLU A 94 -6.16 -4.28 13.19
CA GLU A 94 -6.86 -3.24 12.43
C GLU A 94 -8.37 -3.53 12.33
N LEU A 95 -8.76 -4.81 12.32
CA LEU A 95 -10.15 -5.26 12.33
C LEU A 95 -10.88 -4.98 13.65
N ASN A 96 -10.14 -4.72 14.73
CA ASN A 96 -10.71 -4.46 16.05
C ASN A 96 -10.85 -2.95 16.34
N ASN A 97 -10.65 -2.09 15.34
CA ASN A 97 -10.66 -0.65 15.55
C ASN A 97 -12.11 -0.12 15.70
N PRO A 98 -12.54 0.35 16.89
CA PRO A 98 -13.89 0.86 17.11
C PRO A 98 -14.20 2.10 16.25
N TYR A 99 -13.19 2.85 15.81
CA TYR A 99 -13.35 4.04 14.96
C TYR A 99 -13.55 3.70 13.48
N GLN A 100 -13.23 2.48 13.03
CA GLN A 100 -13.62 2.03 11.67
C GLN A 100 -15.13 1.86 11.51
N TYR A 101 -15.89 1.78 12.61
CA TYR A 101 -17.35 1.66 12.56
C TYR A 101 -18.06 3.01 12.31
N GLU A 102 -17.40 4.13 12.58
CA GLU A 102 -17.85 5.43 12.10
C GLU A 102 -17.32 5.60 10.67
N GLY A 103 -18.09 5.17 9.66
CA GLY A 103 -17.63 5.10 8.26
C GLY A 103 -17.13 6.41 7.64
N ASP A 104 -17.46 7.56 8.23
CA ASP A 104 -17.02 8.89 7.80
C ASP A 104 -16.86 9.83 9.00
N PRO A 105 -15.76 9.70 9.79
CA PRO A 105 -15.57 10.47 11.02
C PRO A 105 -15.33 11.96 10.75
N PHE A 106 -14.95 12.31 9.51
CA PHE A 106 -14.71 13.69 9.09
C PHE A 106 -15.93 14.34 8.42
N LEU A 107 -17.04 13.61 8.30
CA LEU A 107 -18.30 14.02 7.69
C LEU A 107 -18.11 14.52 6.25
N GLU A 108 -17.14 13.96 5.54
CA GLU A 108 -16.81 14.34 4.17
C GLU A 108 -18.00 14.16 3.22
N GLU A 109 -18.81 13.11 3.41
CA GLU A 109 -20.01 12.84 2.63
C GLU A 109 -21.12 13.86 2.90
N ARG A 110 -21.29 14.29 4.16
CA ARG A 110 -22.29 15.33 4.52
C ARG A 110 -22.01 16.65 3.80
N TYR A 111 -20.74 16.96 3.56
CA TYR A 111 -20.31 18.19 2.89
C TYR A 111 -20.06 18.00 1.39
N MET A 112 -20.60 16.93 0.78
CA MET A 112 -20.41 16.57 -0.61
C MET A 112 -21.57 17.07 -1.49
N PRO A 113 -21.51 18.30 -2.08
CA PRO A 113 -22.58 18.78 -2.96
C PRO A 113 -22.76 17.92 -4.22
N VAL A 114 -21.71 17.26 -4.68
CA VAL A 114 -21.70 16.29 -5.78
C VAL A 114 -20.67 15.20 -5.47
N GLN A 115 -20.94 13.97 -5.93
CA GLN A 115 -20.05 12.83 -5.69
C GLN A 115 -18.61 13.14 -6.09
N GLY A 116 -17.66 12.88 -5.18
CA GLY A 116 -16.24 13.11 -5.44
C GLY A 116 -15.76 14.55 -5.22
N LEU A 117 -16.59 15.45 -4.66
CA LEU A 117 -16.15 16.79 -4.26
C LEU A 117 -16.71 17.17 -2.89
N THR A 118 -15.84 17.35 -1.90
CA THR A 118 -16.21 17.77 -0.54
C THR A 118 -15.89 19.26 -0.35
N LYS A 119 -16.92 20.05 -0.02
CA LYS A 119 -16.83 21.50 0.27
C LYS A 119 -17.20 21.78 1.73
N ARG A 120 -16.32 21.37 2.65
CA ARG A 120 -16.47 21.66 4.09
C ARG A 120 -16.06 23.08 4.47
N HIS A 121 -15.12 23.66 3.73
CA HIS A 121 -14.59 24.99 4.00
C HIS A 121 -15.02 25.98 2.92
N GLU A 122 -15.19 27.25 3.29
CA GLU A 122 -15.76 28.28 2.40
C GLU A 122 -14.96 28.48 1.10
N LYS A 123 -13.62 28.49 1.21
CA LYS A 123 -12.70 28.90 0.12
C LYS A 123 -11.85 27.77 -0.46
N ARG A 124 -12.11 26.51 -0.08
CA ARG A 124 -11.36 25.35 -0.60
C ARG A 124 -12.23 24.10 -0.65
N VAL A 125 -11.89 23.22 -1.57
CA VAL A 125 -12.57 21.94 -1.78
C VAL A 125 -11.55 20.80 -1.76
N LEU A 126 -12.01 19.61 -1.40
CA LEU A 126 -11.31 18.36 -1.62
C LEU A 126 -11.93 17.68 -2.84
N LEU A 127 -11.10 17.32 -3.82
CA LEU A 127 -11.50 16.61 -5.04
C LEU A 127 -10.88 15.22 -5.04
N TYR A 128 -11.71 14.18 -5.13
CA TYR A 128 -11.24 12.80 -5.25
C TYR A 128 -11.00 12.47 -6.72
N SER A 129 -9.75 12.60 -7.18
CA SER A 129 -9.38 12.33 -8.58
C SER A 129 -9.13 10.85 -8.87
N SER A 130 -8.75 10.07 -7.85
CA SER A 130 -8.46 8.64 -7.94
C SER A 130 -8.66 7.99 -6.57
N GLY A 131 -9.21 6.77 -6.56
CA GLY A 131 -9.25 5.89 -5.38
C GLY A 131 -8.13 4.84 -5.36
N THR A 132 -7.09 5.00 -6.19
CA THR A 132 -5.98 4.06 -6.29
C THR A 132 -4.68 4.71 -5.82
N CYS A 133 -4.00 4.06 -4.88
CA CYS A 133 -2.72 4.50 -4.33
C CYS A 133 -1.60 3.54 -4.76
N ALA A 134 -0.39 4.03 -4.97
CA ALA A 134 0.76 3.17 -5.28
C ALA A 134 1.07 2.18 -4.14
N VAL A 135 0.91 2.65 -2.91
CA VAL A 135 1.00 1.88 -1.68
C VAL A 135 -0.27 2.17 -0.88
N TYR A 136 -0.91 1.14 -0.33
CA TYR A 136 -1.96 1.31 0.67
C TYR A 136 -1.30 1.25 2.04
N CYS A 137 -1.31 2.40 2.72
CA CYS A 137 -0.71 2.62 4.03
C CYS A 137 -1.60 2.12 5.16
#